data_AF-A0A1I0K7D2-F1
#
_entry.id   AF-A0A1I0K7D2-F1
#
_cell.length_a   1.000
_cell.length_b   1.000
_cell.length_c   1.000
_cell.angle_alpha   90.00
_cell.angle_beta   90.00
_cell.angle_gamma   90.00
#
_symmetry.space_group_name_H-M   'P 1'
#
loop_
_entity.id
_entity.type
_entity.pdbx_description
1 polymer ?
#
loop_
_entity_poly.entity_id
_entity_poly.type
_entity_poly.pdbx_seq_one_letter_code
_entity_poly.pdbx_strand_id
1 'polypeptide(L)'
;GARCACYSSDLLMRQYSQVREEKRRAGERFSYHDIKRVYTIVLIQKSTAEFHRCPKEYLHYARQTFNTGLELDMLQEYLLIPLDIFRENHQNISRKLDAWLLFIASDQPCDIREVIEAYPEFTELYREVFDFRYHKKELVSMYSEALRILDQNTVELMVELQQEEIKALREKNLRQEEENLRQREEMRRQGEEMRRQEERYQKELLRLQKLLDQKNN
;
A
#
# COMPACT_ATOMS: atom_id res chain seq x y z
N GLY A 1 -8.96 1.90 -6.15
CA GLY A 1 -9.90 2.14 -7.26
C GLY A 1 -11.31 1.70 -6.92
N ALA A 2 -11.64 0.42 -7.13
CA ALA A 2 -13.00 -0.12 -6.96
C ALA A 2 -13.64 0.20 -5.59
N ARG A 3 -12.89 0.00 -4.49
CA ARG A 3 -13.35 0.31 -3.13
C ARG A 3 -13.80 1.78 -2.96
N CYS A 4 -13.03 2.73 -3.50
CA CYS A 4 -13.38 4.16 -3.46
C CYS A 4 -14.67 4.45 -4.25
N ALA A 5 -14.87 3.79 -5.39
CA ALA A 5 -16.09 3.92 -6.18
C ALA A 5 -17.31 3.42 -5.38
N CYS A 6 -17.20 2.28 -4.70
CA CYS A 6 -18.24 1.75 -3.82
C CYS A 6 -18.60 2.72 -2.70
N TYR A 7 -17.59 3.30 -2.01
CA TYR A 7 -17.81 4.29 -0.96
C TYR A 7 -18.55 5.54 -1.46
N SER A 8 -18.11 6.09 -2.59
CA SER A 8 -18.75 7.28 -3.16
C SER A 8 -20.19 7.01 -3.58
N SER A 9 -20.46 5.86 -4.19
CA SER A 9 -21.82 5.48 -4.57
C SER A 9 -22.72 5.27 -3.36
N ASP A 10 -22.22 4.66 -2.28
CA ASP A 10 -22.97 4.50 -1.04
C ASP A 10 -23.31 5.86 -0.40
N LEU A 11 -22.34 6.78 -0.31
CA LEU A 11 -22.57 8.14 0.19
C LEU A 11 -23.62 8.90 -0.64
N LEU A 12 -23.57 8.76 -1.96
CA LEU A 12 -24.57 9.34 -2.86
C LEU A 12 -25.97 8.76 -2.61
N MET A 13 -26.08 7.44 -2.45
CA MET A 13 -27.36 6.77 -2.17
C MET A 13 -27.92 7.08 -0.78
N ARG A 14 -27.05 7.30 0.21
CA ARG A 14 -27.47 7.79 1.53
C ARG A 14 -28.05 9.19 1.45
N GLN A 15 -27.35 10.11 0.77
CA GLN A 15 -27.87 11.47 0.56
C GLN A 15 -29.22 11.41 -0.16
N TYR A 16 -29.34 10.62 -1.22
CA TYR A 16 -30.59 10.43 -1.93
C TYR A 16 -31.72 9.97 -1.00
N SER A 17 -31.46 8.97 -0.17
CA SER A 17 -32.46 8.42 0.75
C SER A 17 -32.90 9.44 1.79
N GLN A 18 -31.95 10.19 2.36
CA GLN A 18 -32.22 11.25 3.35
C GLN A 18 -33.06 12.38 2.73
N VAL A 19 -32.61 12.95 1.62
CA VAL A 19 -33.31 14.07 0.95
C VAL A 19 -34.71 13.65 0.50
N ARG A 20 -34.86 12.44 -0.04
CA ARG A 20 -36.16 11.90 -0.44
C ARG A 20 -37.10 11.75 0.75
N GLU A 21 -36.60 11.29 1.89
CA GLU A 21 -37.40 11.15 3.11
C GLU A 21 -37.81 12.52 3.68
N GLU A 22 -36.89 13.48 3.71
CA GLU A 22 -37.17 14.87 4.12
C GLU A 22 -38.25 15.51 3.26
N LYS A 23 -38.13 15.41 1.92
CA LYS A 23 -39.14 15.91 0.98
C LYS A 23 -40.49 15.24 1.18
N ARG A 24 -40.51 13.91 1.39
CA ARG A 24 -41.74 13.17 1.70
C ARG A 24 -42.39 13.67 2.98
N ARG A 25 -41.61 13.91 4.05
CA ARG A 25 -42.10 14.43 5.33
C ARG A 25 -42.64 15.86 5.20
N ALA A 26 -42.05 16.68 4.33
CA ALA A 26 -42.52 18.02 4.00
C ALA A 26 -43.72 18.06 3.02
N GLY A 27 -44.14 16.92 2.46
CA GLY A 27 -45.19 16.86 1.44
C GLY A 27 -44.77 17.38 0.06
N GLU A 28 -43.47 17.54 -0.17
CA GLU A 28 -42.90 18.05 -1.42
C GLU A 28 -42.55 16.93 -2.40
N ARG A 29 -42.49 17.26 -3.69
CA ARG A 29 -41.99 16.33 -4.71
C ARG A 29 -40.46 16.35 -4.72
N PHE A 30 -39.87 15.16 -4.72
CA PHE A 30 -38.43 14.97 -4.87
C PHE A 30 -38.00 15.12 -6.35
N SER A 31 -36.86 15.76 -6.59
CA SER A 31 -36.23 15.95 -7.89
C SER A 31 -34.72 15.65 -7.84
N TYR A 32 -34.12 15.28 -8.97
CA TYR A 32 -32.66 15.10 -9.08
C TYR A 32 -31.88 16.37 -8.76
N HIS A 33 -32.47 17.56 -8.94
CA HIS A 33 -31.86 18.84 -8.57
C HIS A 33 -31.74 19.05 -7.04
N ASP A 34 -32.47 18.27 -6.24
CA ASP A 34 -32.36 18.30 -4.79
C ASP A 34 -31.07 17.60 -4.30
N ILE A 35 -30.46 16.74 -5.14
CA ILE A 35 -29.21 16.07 -4.80
C ILE A 35 -28.03 17.00 -5.05
N LYS A 36 -27.17 17.12 -4.04
CA LYS A 36 -25.93 17.90 -4.10
C LYS A 36 -24.75 17.01 -4.44
N ARG A 37 -23.72 17.67 -4.95
CA ARG A 37 -22.42 17.04 -5.23
C ARG A 37 -21.83 16.43 -3.94
N VAL A 38 -21.33 15.22 -4.07
CA VAL A 38 -20.74 14.41 -3.01
C VAL A 38 -19.23 14.38 -3.19
N TYR A 39 -18.51 14.88 -2.19
CA TYR A 39 -17.06 14.80 -2.10
C TYR A 39 -16.67 13.60 -1.25
N THR A 40 -16.00 12.62 -1.86
CA THR A 40 -15.48 11.45 -1.16
C THR A 40 -14.00 11.64 -0.87
N ILE A 41 -13.68 11.95 0.39
CA ILE A 41 -12.30 12.08 0.87
C ILE A 41 -11.84 10.73 1.42
N VAL A 42 -10.75 10.19 0.87
CA VAL A 42 -10.19 8.90 1.29
C VAL A 42 -8.77 9.11 1.79
N LEU A 43 -8.57 8.83 3.08
CA LEU A 43 -7.26 8.83 3.71
C LEU A 43 -6.66 7.43 3.61
N ILE A 44 -5.43 7.33 3.11
CA ILE A 44 -4.76 6.05 2.85
C ILE A 44 -3.51 5.99 3.72
N GLN A 45 -3.49 5.09 4.70
CA GLN A 45 -2.35 4.99 5.63
C GLN A 45 -1.10 4.39 4.98
N LYS A 46 -1.29 3.43 4.06
CA LYS A 46 -0.22 2.82 3.25
C LYS A 46 -0.68 2.79 1.80
N SER A 47 -0.05 3.60 0.98
CA SER A 47 -0.43 3.81 -0.41
C SER A 47 0.17 2.73 -1.32
N THR A 48 -0.46 2.52 -2.47
CA THR A 48 -0.01 1.54 -3.46
C THR A 48 1.13 2.10 -4.33
N ALA A 49 1.76 1.25 -5.13
CA ALA A 49 2.90 1.64 -5.97
C ALA A 49 2.56 2.77 -6.97
N GLU A 50 1.30 2.91 -7.39
CA GLU A 50 0.85 3.98 -8.28
C GLU A 50 1.01 5.37 -7.66
N PHE A 51 0.74 5.52 -6.36
CA PHE A 51 0.92 6.80 -5.66
C PHE A 51 2.40 7.16 -5.55
N HIS A 52 3.27 6.17 -5.34
CA HIS A 52 4.71 6.36 -5.27
C HIS A 52 5.36 6.77 -6.61
N ARG A 53 4.62 6.73 -7.73
CA ARG A 53 5.06 7.34 -9.00
C ARG A 53 5.00 8.87 -8.96
N CYS A 54 4.22 9.43 -8.04
CA CYS A 54 4.05 10.87 -7.82
C CYS A 54 4.49 11.24 -6.38
N PRO A 55 5.74 10.99 -5.99
CA PRO A 55 6.15 10.96 -4.57
C PRO A 55 6.13 12.32 -3.88
N LYS A 56 5.92 13.43 -4.61
CA LYS A 56 5.81 14.78 -4.03
C LYS A 56 4.37 15.25 -3.83
N GLU A 57 3.41 14.52 -4.39
CA GLU A 57 2.00 14.89 -4.40
C GLU A 57 1.23 13.95 -3.48
N TYR A 58 0.51 14.53 -2.52
CA TYR A 58 -0.34 13.77 -1.59
C TYR A 58 -1.80 14.25 -1.61
N LEU A 59 -2.16 15.17 -2.51
CA LEU A 59 -3.55 15.62 -2.71
C LEU A 59 -3.98 15.28 -4.13
N HIS A 60 -4.64 14.14 -4.29
CA HIS A 60 -5.11 13.69 -5.60
C HIS A 60 -6.59 13.97 -5.77
N TYR A 61 -6.90 15.09 -6.41
CA TYR A 61 -8.26 15.47 -6.78
C TYR A 61 -8.68 14.74 -8.07
N ALA A 62 -9.87 14.17 -8.07
CA ALA A 62 -10.47 13.60 -9.27
C ALA A 62 -11.90 14.10 -9.47
N ARG A 63 -12.15 14.57 -10.69
CA ARG A 63 -13.47 14.94 -11.22
C ARG A 63 -13.68 14.22 -12.55
N GLN A 64 -14.92 13.91 -12.88
CA GLN A 64 -15.25 13.19 -14.11
C GLN A 64 -15.36 14.15 -15.28
N THR A 65 -14.68 13.84 -16.38
CA THR A 65 -14.80 14.52 -17.68
C THR A 65 -14.89 13.46 -18.76
N PHE A 66 -15.74 13.69 -19.76
CA PHE A 66 -15.90 12.73 -20.86
C PHE A 66 -14.72 12.83 -21.82
N ASN A 67 -14.44 11.75 -22.56
CA ASN A 67 -13.32 11.67 -23.51
C ASN A 67 -13.39 12.72 -24.63
N THR A 68 -14.57 13.30 -24.89
CA THR A 68 -14.79 14.38 -25.86
C THR A 68 -14.45 15.76 -25.30
N GLY A 69 -14.10 15.88 -24.01
CA GLY A 69 -13.97 17.15 -23.31
C GLY A 69 -15.31 17.74 -22.85
N LEU A 70 -16.43 17.03 -23.02
CA LEU A 70 -17.72 17.45 -22.48
C LEU A 70 -17.63 17.51 -20.95
N GLU A 71 -17.98 18.67 -20.39
CA GLU A 71 -18.11 18.88 -18.96
C GLU A 71 -19.60 18.83 -18.59
N LEU A 72 -19.97 17.84 -17.76
CA LEU A 72 -21.27 17.77 -17.12
C LEU A 72 -21.08 17.88 -15.61
N ASP A 73 -22.08 18.43 -14.93
CA ASP A 73 -22.10 18.49 -13.47
C ASP A 73 -22.37 17.11 -12.88
N MET A 74 -21.33 16.29 -12.83
CA MET A 74 -21.37 14.97 -12.24
C MET A 74 -21.33 15.09 -10.71
N LEU A 75 -22.15 14.27 -10.04
CA LEU A 75 -22.34 14.40 -8.59
C LEU A 75 -21.17 13.85 -7.76
N GLN A 76 -20.27 13.04 -8.32
CA GLN A 76 -19.22 12.35 -7.57
C GLN A 76 -17.84 12.96 -7.83
N GLU A 77 -17.23 13.49 -6.79
CA GLU A 77 -15.84 13.96 -6.79
C GLU A 77 -15.03 13.26 -5.70
N TYR A 78 -13.72 13.10 -5.94
CA TYR A 78 -12.82 12.37 -5.04
C TYR A 78 -11.62 13.22 -4.65
N LEU A 79 -11.18 13.03 -3.41
CA LEU A 79 -9.87 13.45 -2.94
C LEU A 79 -9.20 12.25 -2.26
N LEU A 80 -8.13 11.73 -2.86
CA LEU A 80 -7.34 10.66 -2.29
C LEU A 80 -6.07 11.23 -1.66
N ILE A 81 -5.81 10.88 -0.40
CA ILE A 81 -4.69 11.42 0.38
C ILE A 81 -3.83 10.26 0.92
N PRO A 82 -2.68 9.95 0.29
CA PRO A 82 -1.68 9.02 0.84
C PRO A 82 -0.93 9.66 2.02
N LEU A 83 -1.25 9.22 3.24
CA LEU A 83 -0.69 9.75 4.48
C LEU A 83 0.78 9.37 4.67
N ASP A 84 1.21 8.22 4.15
CA ASP A 84 2.61 7.81 4.08
C ASP A 84 3.44 8.80 3.25
N ILE A 85 2.99 9.11 2.03
CA ILE A 85 3.66 10.09 1.16
C ILE A 85 3.61 11.49 1.77
N PHE A 86 2.49 11.88 2.39
CA PHE A 86 2.42 13.14 3.13
C PHE A 86 3.53 13.20 4.20
N ARG A 87 3.67 12.15 5.03
CA ARG A 87 4.68 12.11 6.09
C ARG A 87 6.11 12.15 5.59
N GLU A 88 6.41 11.54 4.45
CA GLU A 88 7.75 11.59 3.85
C GLU A 88 8.11 12.98 3.34
N ASN A 89 7.13 13.74 2.85
CA ASN A 89 7.35 15.09 2.33
C ASN A 89 7.18 16.18 3.39
N HIS A 90 6.48 15.88 4.49
CA HIS A 90 6.14 16.86 5.50
C HIS A 90 7.36 17.18 6.36
N GLN A 91 7.81 18.43 6.26
CA GLN A 91 8.93 18.92 7.07
C GLN A 91 8.47 19.83 8.21
N ASN A 92 7.39 20.61 8.02
CA ASN A 92 6.86 21.56 9.00
C ASN A 92 5.37 21.83 8.76
N ILE A 93 4.63 22.15 9.81
CA ILE A 93 3.25 22.61 9.74
C ILE A 93 3.19 24.05 9.20
N SER A 94 2.83 24.20 7.93
CA SER A 94 2.72 25.53 7.28
C SER A 94 1.28 26.04 7.18
N ARG A 95 0.34 25.11 7.05
CA ARG A 95 -1.08 25.37 6.85
C ARG A 95 -1.90 24.54 7.83
N LYS A 96 -3.12 25.00 8.10
CA LYS A 96 -4.08 24.26 8.94
C LYS A 96 -4.41 22.87 8.40
N LEU A 97 -4.38 22.70 7.07
CA LEU A 97 -4.52 21.39 6.44
C LEU A 97 -3.38 20.45 6.86
N ASP A 98 -2.15 20.93 6.87
CA ASP A 98 -0.99 20.14 7.28
C ASP A 98 -1.13 19.69 8.74
N ALA A 99 -1.64 20.58 9.61
CA ALA A 99 -1.93 20.25 11.00
C ALA A 99 -2.98 19.13 11.13
N TRP A 100 -4.08 19.22 10.38
CA TRP A 100 -5.10 18.15 10.34
C TRP A 100 -4.53 16.83 9.82
N LEU A 101 -3.75 16.87 8.74
CA LEU A 101 -3.17 15.65 8.17
C LEU A 101 -2.14 15.02 9.11
N LEU A 102 -1.29 15.81 9.76
CA LEU A 102 -0.34 15.32 10.74
C LEU A 102 -1.04 14.76 11.98
N PHE A 103 -2.08 15.44 12.47
CA PHE A 103 -2.92 14.98 13.58
C PHE A 103 -3.58 13.62 13.32
N ILE A 104 -4.02 13.37 12.10
CA ILE A 104 -4.65 12.09 11.73
C ILE A 104 -3.60 11.01 11.38
N ALA A 105 -2.45 11.41 10.82
CA ALA A 105 -1.44 10.50 10.30
C ALA A 105 -0.44 10.00 11.34
N SER A 106 -0.32 10.66 12.50
CA SER A 106 0.64 10.33 13.55
C SER A 106 0.00 10.18 14.92
N ASP A 107 0.46 9.18 15.67
CA ASP A 107 0.15 8.96 17.08
C ASP A 107 1.30 9.37 18.00
N GLN A 108 2.38 9.92 17.45
CA GLN A 108 3.57 10.27 18.21
C GLN A 108 3.34 11.54 19.03
N PRO A 109 3.65 11.55 20.35
CA PRO A 109 3.43 12.72 21.19
C PRO A 109 4.17 13.98 20.73
N CYS A 110 5.33 13.84 20.06
CA CYS A 110 6.07 14.97 19.51
C CYS A 110 5.29 15.66 18.38
N ASP A 111 4.72 14.90 17.47
CA ASP A 111 3.97 15.41 16.31
C ASP A 111 2.66 16.06 16.79
N ILE A 112 1.97 15.42 17.74
CA ILE A 112 0.76 15.99 18.35
C ILE A 112 1.07 17.30 19.08
N ARG A 113 2.19 17.37 19.80
CA ARG A 113 2.62 18.61 20.46
C ARG A 113 2.89 19.70 19.43
N GLU A 114 3.57 19.39 18.33
CA GLU A 114 3.83 20.35 17.25
C GLU A 114 2.52 20.88 16.65
N VAL A 115 1.53 20.00 16.43
CA VAL A 115 0.18 20.39 15.98
C VAL A 115 -0.49 21.34 16.97
N ILE A 116 -0.48 21.03 18.26
CA ILE A 116 -1.12 21.84 19.30
C ILE A 116 -0.41 23.18 19.49
N GLU A 117 0.92 23.21 19.40
CA GLU A 117 1.72 24.44 19.48
C GLU A 117 1.42 25.38 18.30
N ALA A 118 1.28 24.83 17.09
CA ALA A 118 0.92 25.59 15.90
C ALA A 118 -0.57 26.01 15.87
N TYR A 119 -1.46 25.14 16.33
CA TYR A 119 -2.92 25.30 16.32
C TYR A 119 -3.54 24.83 17.64
N PRO A 120 -3.64 25.71 18.66
CA PRO A 120 -4.09 25.34 20.00
C PRO A 120 -5.50 24.72 20.08
N GLU A 121 -6.37 24.99 19.09
CA GLU A 121 -7.70 24.39 19.02
C GLU A 121 -7.69 22.85 18.94
N PHE A 122 -6.57 22.24 18.52
CA PHE A 122 -6.41 20.79 18.48
C PHE A 122 -6.29 20.16 19.88
N THR A 123 -6.09 20.95 20.94
CA THR A 123 -5.98 20.45 22.31
C THR A 123 -7.26 19.72 22.74
N GLU A 124 -8.43 20.35 22.54
CA GLU A 124 -9.70 19.74 22.92
C GLU A 124 -10.03 18.56 22.01
N LEU A 125 -9.75 18.66 20.70
CA LEU A 125 -9.92 17.56 19.76
C LEU A 125 -9.07 16.34 20.15
N TYR A 126 -7.82 16.54 20.57
CA TYR A 126 -6.95 15.46 21.03
C TYR A 126 -7.51 14.78 22.28
N ARG A 127 -8.04 15.55 23.24
CA ARG A 127 -8.68 14.99 24.44
C ARG A 127 -9.89 14.15 24.07
N GLU A 128 -10.78 14.66 23.22
CA GLU A 128 -11.96 13.92 22.76
C GLU A 128 -11.57 12.60 22.07
N VAL A 129 -10.62 12.65 21.13
CA VAL A 129 -10.12 11.43 20.44
C VAL A 129 -9.49 10.44 21.42
N PHE A 130 -8.77 10.93 22.43
CA PHE A 130 -8.19 10.08 23.46
C PHE A 130 -9.28 9.38 24.30
N ASP A 131 -10.34 10.09 24.65
CA ASP A 131 -11.48 9.56 25.41
C ASP A 131 -12.28 8.52 24.61
N PHE A 132 -12.39 8.69 23.29
CA PHE A 132 -13.00 7.69 22.39
C PHE A 132 -12.27 6.35 22.39
N ARG A 133 -10.96 6.31 22.69
CA ARG A 133 -10.20 5.05 22.80
C ARG A 133 -10.79 4.09 23.84
N TYR A 134 -11.48 4.64 24.83
CA TYR A 134 -12.13 3.92 25.92
C TYR A 134 -13.63 3.64 25.64
N HIS A 135 -14.24 4.28 24.64
CA HIS A 135 -15.65 4.17 24.26
C HIS A 135 -15.85 3.71 22.79
N LYS A 136 -15.30 2.54 22.44
CA LYS A 136 -15.28 2.00 21.06
C LYS A 136 -16.65 1.72 20.39
N LYS A 137 -17.78 1.88 21.08
CA LYS A 137 -19.09 1.38 20.62
C LYS A 137 -19.77 2.24 19.55
N GLU A 138 -19.37 3.48 19.33
CA GLU A 138 -20.11 4.40 18.45
C GLU A 138 -19.62 4.46 16.99
N LEU A 139 -18.47 3.86 16.64
CA LEU A 139 -17.93 3.90 15.28
C LEU A 139 -18.59 2.93 14.27
N VAL A 140 -19.42 1.99 14.75
CA VAL A 140 -19.99 0.90 13.92
C VAL A 140 -21.27 1.32 13.17
N SER A 141 -21.91 2.44 13.52
CA SER A 141 -23.17 2.87 12.87
C SER A 141 -22.97 3.67 11.57
N MET A 142 -21.74 4.09 11.23
CA MET A 142 -21.49 4.97 10.08
C MET A 142 -21.27 4.22 8.75
N TYR A 143 -21.07 2.91 8.77
CA TYR A 143 -20.88 2.13 7.54
C TYR A 143 -22.14 1.32 7.20
N SER A 144 -22.54 1.34 5.93
CA SER A 144 -23.57 0.46 5.39
C SER A 144 -23.10 -0.97 5.59
N GLU A 145 -24.00 -1.84 6.05
CA GLU A 145 -23.69 -3.26 6.28
C GLU A 145 -23.12 -3.92 5.01
N ALA A 146 -23.58 -3.48 3.84
CA ALA A 146 -23.06 -3.94 2.55
C ALA A 146 -21.58 -3.54 2.33
N LEU A 147 -21.18 -2.33 2.71
CA LEU A 147 -19.78 -1.91 2.65
C LEU A 147 -18.91 -2.70 3.64
N ARG A 148 -19.44 -2.97 4.84
CA ARG A 148 -18.74 -3.77 5.85
C ARG A 148 -18.46 -5.19 5.34
N ILE A 149 -19.46 -5.83 4.74
CA ILE A 149 -19.32 -7.18 4.15
C ILE A 149 -18.34 -7.17 2.98
N LEU A 150 -18.45 -6.19 2.06
CA LEU A 150 -17.52 -6.07 0.93
C LEU A 150 -16.08 -5.88 1.39
N ASP A 151 -15.87 -5.04 2.41
CA ASP A 151 -14.55 -4.82 2.99
C ASP A 151 -13.99 -6.09 3.63
N GLN A 152 -14.80 -6.83 4.38
CA GLN A 152 -14.43 -8.12 4.97
C GLN A 152 -14.03 -9.14 3.90
N ASN A 153 -14.86 -9.31 2.87
CA ASN A 153 -14.58 -10.22 1.76
C ASN A 153 -13.30 -9.83 0.99
N THR A 154 -13.03 -8.52 0.87
CA THR A 154 -11.81 -8.04 0.21
C THR A 154 -10.56 -8.37 1.04
N VAL A 155 -10.64 -8.27 2.37
CA VAL A 155 -9.53 -8.68 3.26
C VAL A 155 -9.27 -10.17 3.14
N GLU A 156 -10.31 -11.00 3.14
CA GLU A 156 -10.20 -12.45 2.97
C GLU A 156 -9.53 -12.81 1.64
N LEU A 157 -10.01 -12.22 0.54
CA LEU A 157 -9.40 -12.40 -0.79
C LEU A 157 -7.93 -11.95 -0.83
N MET A 158 -7.59 -10.81 -0.19
CA MET A 158 -6.19 -10.35 -0.14
C MET A 158 -5.29 -11.31 0.64
N VAL A 159 -5.78 -11.90 1.73
CA VAL A 159 -5.04 -12.92 2.49
C VAL A 159 -4.82 -14.17 1.63
N GLU A 160 -5.84 -14.64 0.91
CA GLU A 160 -5.73 -15.78 0.01
C GLU A 160 -4.68 -15.54 -1.09
N LEU A 161 -4.76 -14.40 -1.78
CA LEU A 161 -3.79 -14.03 -2.83
C LEU A 161 -2.37 -13.93 -2.28
N GLN A 162 -2.18 -13.35 -1.08
CA GLN A 162 -0.86 -13.30 -0.44
C GLN A 162 -0.34 -14.70 -0.07
N GLN A 163 -1.21 -15.60 0.39
CA GLN A 163 -0.82 -16.99 0.67
C GLN A 163 -0.40 -17.73 -0.61
N GLU A 164 -1.09 -17.51 -1.72
CA GLU A 164 -0.71 -18.06 -3.03
C GLU A 164 0.63 -17.53 -3.52
N GLU A 165 0.87 -16.21 -3.40
CA GLU A 165 2.14 -15.59 -3.76
C GLU A 165 3.30 -16.15 -2.91
N ILE A 166 3.09 -16.30 -1.59
CA ILE A 166 4.07 -16.93 -0.69
C ILE A 166 4.36 -18.37 -1.11
N LYS A 167 3.34 -19.15 -1.49
CA LYS A 167 3.53 -20.52 -1.99
C LYS A 167 4.36 -20.53 -3.27
N ALA A 168 4.03 -19.67 -4.24
CA ALA A 168 4.76 -19.56 -5.50
C ALA A 168 6.23 -19.15 -5.28
N LEU A 169 6.48 -18.19 -4.39
CA LEU A 169 7.85 -17.78 -4.01
C LEU A 169 8.63 -18.90 -3.33
N ARG A 170 7.99 -19.67 -2.44
CA ARG A 170 8.61 -20.84 -1.81
C ARG A 170 8.98 -21.92 -2.82
N GLU A 171 8.09 -22.22 -3.77
CA GLU A 171 8.37 -23.18 -4.85
C GLU A 171 9.53 -22.70 -5.73
N LYS A 172 9.56 -21.41 -6.08
CA LYS A 172 10.67 -20.83 -6.85
C LYS A 172 11.99 -20.92 -6.09
N ASN A 173 12.00 -20.60 -4.80
CA ASN A 173 13.20 -20.72 -3.96
C ASN A 173 13.67 -22.17 -3.86
N LEU A 174 12.76 -23.13 -3.69
CA LEU A 174 13.12 -24.54 -3.63
C LEU A 174 13.77 -25.01 -4.95
N ARG A 175 13.20 -24.63 -6.10
CA ARG A 175 13.80 -24.93 -7.41
C ARG A 175 15.19 -24.32 -7.55
N GLN A 176 15.37 -23.08 -7.08
CA GLN A 176 16.67 -22.41 -7.10
C GLN A 176 17.69 -23.09 -6.19
N GLU A 177 17.27 -23.55 -5.01
CA GLU A 177 18.12 -24.31 -4.10
C GLU A 177 18.54 -25.66 -4.70
N GLU A 178 17.61 -26.39 -5.33
CA GLU A 178 17.91 -27.63 -6.03
C GLU A 178 18.91 -27.42 -7.18
N GLU A 179 18.73 -26.36 -7.96
CA GLU A 179 19.66 -26.01 -9.05
C GLU A 179 21.04 -25.64 -8.50
N ASN A 180 21.10 -24.85 -7.42
CA ASN A 180 22.35 -24.50 -6.75
C ASN A 180 23.08 -25.74 -6.18
N LEU A 181 22.32 -26.70 -5.64
CA LEU A 181 22.85 -27.99 -5.17
C LEU A 181 23.46 -28.79 -6.33
N ARG A 182 22.76 -28.91 -7.46
CA ARG A 182 23.27 -29.59 -8.66
C ARG A 182 24.55 -28.93 -9.18
N GLN A 183 24.57 -27.61 -9.28
CA GLN A 183 25.77 -26.86 -9.69
C GLN A 183 26.94 -27.09 -8.73
N ARG A 184 26.69 -27.12 -7.41
CA ARG A 184 27.73 -27.44 -6.42
C ARG A 184 28.27 -28.85 -6.58
N GLU A 185 27.42 -29.84 -6.84
CA GLU A 185 27.85 -31.22 -7.09
C GLU A 185 28.69 -31.34 -8.36
N GLU A 186 28.29 -30.67 -9.45
CA GLU A 186 29.05 -30.64 -10.69
C GLU A 186 30.42 -29.99 -10.50
N MET A 187 30.48 -28.83 -9.83
CA MET A 187 31.76 -28.20 -9.47
C MET A 187 32.64 -29.12 -8.64
N ARG A 188 32.06 -29.86 -7.68
CA ARG A 188 32.80 -30.81 -6.85
C ARG A 188 33.40 -31.94 -7.69
N ARG A 189 32.64 -32.50 -8.64
CA ARG A 189 33.12 -33.53 -9.57
C ARG A 189 34.23 -33.00 -10.48
N GLN A 190 34.04 -31.83 -11.08
CA GLN A 190 35.06 -31.19 -11.91
C GLN A 190 36.35 -30.91 -11.12
N GLY A 191 36.24 -30.45 -9.87
CA GLY A 191 37.38 -30.25 -8.97
C GLY A 191 38.14 -31.55 -8.63
N GLU A 192 37.42 -32.66 -8.42
CA GLU A 192 38.04 -33.98 -8.22
C GLU A 192 38.76 -34.48 -9.49
N GLU A 193 38.17 -34.29 -10.67
CA GLU A 193 38.80 -34.65 -11.95
C GLU A 193 40.06 -33.83 -12.21
N MET A 194 40.01 -32.53 -11.94
CA MET A 194 41.15 -31.62 -12.09
C MET A 194 42.31 -32.04 -11.18
N ARG A 195 42.03 -32.35 -9.90
CA ARG A 195 43.04 -32.90 -8.98
C ARG A 195 43.68 -34.19 -9.49
N ARG A 196 42.88 -35.12 -10.03
CA ARG A 196 43.41 -36.38 -10.60
C ARG A 196 44.29 -36.12 -11.81
N GLN A 197 43.96 -35.16 -12.66
CA GLN A 197 44.81 -34.75 -13.77
C GLN A 197 46.11 -34.12 -13.27
N GLU A 198 46.04 -33.24 -12.28
CA GLU A 198 47.20 -32.58 -11.68
C GLU A 198 48.20 -33.59 -11.07
N GLU A 199 47.69 -34.60 -10.35
CA GLU A 199 48.52 -35.71 -9.86
C GLU A 199 49.18 -36.52 -10.98
N ARG A 200 48.50 -36.73 -12.11
CA ARG A 200 49.09 -37.41 -13.28
C ARG A 200 50.20 -36.56 -13.91
N TYR A 201 49.95 -35.27 -14.12
CA TYR A 201 50.95 -34.34 -14.66
C TYR A 201 52.17 -34.26 -13.74
N GLN A 202 52.00 -34.19 -12.43
CA GLN A 202 53.14 -34.21 -11.49
C GLN A 202 53.96 -35.50 -11.58
N LYS A 203 53.30 -36.66 -11.68
CA LYS A 203 54.01 -37.95 -11.84
C LYS A 203 54.79 -38.01 -13.15
N GLU A 204 54.26 -37.48 -14.24
CA GLU A 204 54.96 -37.38 -15.52
C GLU A 204 56.13 -36.41 -15.48
N LEU A 205 55.96 -35.24 -14.86
CA LEU A 205 57.04 -34.26 -14.66
C LEU A 205 58.22 -34.88 -13.91
N LEU A 206 57.91 -35.62 -12.84
CA LEU A 206 58.93 -36.30 -12.01
C LEU A 206 59.67 -37.39 -12.80
N ARG A 207 58.98 -38.12 -13.69
CA ARG A 207 59.61 -39.11 -14.59
C ARG A 207 60.54 -38.43 -15.60
N LEU A 208 60.09 -37.33 -16.20
CA LEU A 208 60.90 -36.55 -17.15
C LEU A 208 62.15 -35.95 -16.49
N GLN A 209 62.03 -35.43 -15.27
CA GLN A 209 63.18 -34.96 -14.47
C GLN A 209 64.21 -36.06 -14.25
N LYS A 210 63.78 -37.25 -13.82
CA LYS A 210 64.71 -38.39 -13.62
C LYS A 210 65.43 -38.81 -14.91
N LEU A 211 64.75 -38.74 -16.06
CA LEU A 211 65.35 -39.05 -17.36
C LEU A 211 66.37 -38.00 -17.81
N LEU A 212 66.14 -36.72 -17.48
CA LEU A 212 67.09 -35.64 -17.73
C LEU A 212 68.33 -35.75 -16.84
N ASP A 213 68.16 -36.09 -15.56
CA ASP A 213 69.27 -36.31 -14.62
C ASP A 213 70.14 -37.52 -15.04
N GLN A 214 69.54 -38.55 -15.64
CA GLN A 214 70.27 -39.70 -16.22
C GLN A 214 70.99 -39.38 -17.52
N LYS A 215 70.63 -38.30 -18.22
CA LYS A 215 71.26 -37.87 -19.47
C LYS A 215 72.39 -36.85 -19.26
N ASN A 216 72.43 -36.22 -18.09
CA ASN A 216 73.41 -35.20 -17.70
C ASN A 216 74.52 -35.74 -16.77
N ASN A 217 74.55 -37.05 -16.53
CA ASN A 217 75.63 -37.82 -15.90
C ASN A 217 76.24 -38.78 -16.92
#